data_AF-A0A178EB70-F1
#
_entry.id   AF-A0A178EB70-F1
#
_cell.length_a   1.000
_cell.length_b   1.000
_cell.length_c   1.000
_cell.angle_alpha   90.00
_cell.angle_beta   90.00
_cell.angle_gamma   90.00
#
_symmetry.space_group_name_H-M   'P 1'
#
loop_
_entity.id
_entity.type
_entity.pdbx_description
1 polymer ?
#
loop_
_entity_poly.entity_id
_entity_poly.type
_entity_poly.pdbx_seq_one_letter_code
_entity_poly.pdbx_strand_id
1 'polypeptide(L)'
;MSLAADFSTLQPAFTTFARASTFPKSAVVVARQRVQQFTGHLARSNTMANMLSKKDAHDAQPSREPTARQAPAGTDVDSPVEDVENQLPPFPNPLPTPHKDFRHCLPLKRPEFRKFSVFTAGSIEMGKAVQWQKLMAVRLSHLPITVNNPRRGHWDNSLSKDAAAEELKKQIAWELYALEQADVICFFFDVTTISPVTLLELGLWAASGKIVVCCAPKYHRSGNVKITCEHYGVPFVTTFDELPGAVEKMLKDKGMALDANGDLIGPNTWKEKKVEKVVFKTV
;
A
#
# COMPACT_ATOMS: atom_id res chain seq x y z
N MET A 1 -23.49 -60.13 61.97
CA MET A 1 -22.25 -59.32 62.10
C MET A 1 -21.63 -59.25 60.71
N SER A 2 -21.88 -58.16 59.97
CA SER A 2 -20.92 -57.06 59.66
C SER A 2 -19.70 -57.56 58.86
N LEU A 3 -19.32 -57.12 57.66
CA LEU A 3 -19.49 -55.90 56.86
C LEU A 3 -19.33 -56.29 55.36
N ALA A 4 -20.20 -55.87 54.44
CA ALA A 4 -20.13 -54.67 53.60
C ALA A 4 -18.98 -54.64 52.56
N ALA A 5 -19.34 -54.69 51.27
CA ALA A 5 -18.67 -53.96 50.20
C ALA A 5 -19.62 -53.86 48.99
N ASP A 6 -20.15 -52.64 48.80
CA ASP A 6 -20.93 -52.20 47.64
C ASP A 6 -20.09 -52.18 46.35
N PHE A 7 -20.68 -52.60 45.23
CA PHE A 7 -20.34 -52.05 43.92
C PHE A 7 -21.63 -51.89 43.10
N SER A 8 -22.15 -50.67 43.13
CA SER A 8 -23.25 -50.21 42.28
C SER A 8 -22.69 -49.76 40.92
N THR A 9 -23.31 -50.29 39.87
CA THR A 9 -23.53 -49.78 38.51
C THR A 9 -22.91 -48.44 38.09
N LEU A 10 -22.34 -48.40 36.87
CA LEU A 10 -22.57 -47.33 35.88
C LEU A 10 -22.09 -47.77 34.47
N GLN A 11 -22.99 -47.64 33.49
CA GLN A 11 -22.78 -47.89 32.05
C GLN A 11 -21.78 -46.88 31.43
N PRO A 12 -21.04 -47.25 30.36
CA PRO A 12 -20.34 -46.26 29.55
C PRO A 12 -21.30 -45.65 28.52
N ALA A 13 -21.68 -44.39 28.74
CA ALA A 13 -22.36 -43.58 27.73
C ALA A 13 -21.35 -43.14 26.66
N PHE A 14 -21.47 -43.68 25.44
CA PHE A 14 -20.80 -43.14 24.25
C PHE A 14 -21.34 -41.74 23.96
N THR A 15 -20.54 -40.71 24.26
CA THR A 15 -20.75 -39.35 23.74
C THR A 15 -19.67 -39.04 22.73
N THR A 16 -20.01 -39.24 21.46
CA THR A 16 -19.21 -38.80 20.31
C THR A 16 -19.23 -37.28 20.26
N PHE A 17 -18.22 -36.62 20.83
CA PHE A 17 -17.96 -35.22 20.52
C PHE A 17 -17.36 -35.13 19.11
N ALA A 18 -18.21 -34.82 18.14
CA ALA A 18 -17.76 -34.35 16.83
C ALA A 18 -16.91 -33.08 17.04
N ARG A 19 -15.59 -33.21 16.92
CA ARG A 19 -14.70 -32.05 16.73
C ARG A 19 -15.10 -31.40 15.42
N ALA A 20 -15.86 -30.31 15.51
CA ALA A 20 -15.97 -29.35 14.42
C ALA A 20 -14.54 -28.88 14.11
N SER A 21 -14.03 -29.31 12.97
CA SER A 21 -12.80 -28.79 12.35
C SER A 21 -13.02 -27.31 12.07
N THR A 22 -12.62 -26.48 13.03
CA THR A 22 -12.47 -25.05 12.78
C THR A 22 -11.28 -24.90 11.84
N PHE A 23 -11.57 -24.69 10.56
CA PHE A 23 -10.57 -24.30 9.58
C PHE A 23 -9.78 -23.12 10.14
N PRO A 24 -8.43 -23.16 10.16
CA PRO A 24 -7.65 -22.02 10.60
C PRO A 24 -7.96 -20.85 9.64
N LYS A 25 -8.59 -19.79 10.15
CA LYS A 25 -8.73 -18.53 9.41
C LYS A 25 -7.32 -18.08 9.07
N SER A 26 -7.04 -17.82 7.78
CA SER A 26 -5.74 -17.30 7.34
C SER A 26 -5.34 -16.10 8.19
N ALA A 27 -4.06 -16.02 8.58
CA ALA A 27 -3.52 -14.89 9.35
C ALA A 27 -3.80 -13.54 8.66
N VAL A 28 -3.95 -13.54 7.33
CA VAL A 28 -4.38 -12.40 6.50
C VAL A 28 -5.80 -11.94 6.85
N VAL A 29 -6.74 -12.86 7.08
CA VAL A 29 -8.12 -12.55 7.47
C VAL A 29 -8.14 -11.92 8.86
N VAL A 30 -7.32 -12.42 9.79
CA VAL A 30 -7.25 -11.91 11.16
C VAL A 30 -6.57 -10.53 11.23
N ALA A 31 -5.49 -10.31 10.48
CA ALA A 31 -4.83 -9.01 10.38
C ALA A 31 -5.75 -7.97 9.72
N ARG A 32 -6.43 -8.34 8.63
CA ARG A 32 -7.47 -7.51 7.99
C ARG A 32 -8.62 -7.19 8.94
N GLN A 33 -9.08 -8.15 9.73
CA GLN A 33 -10.13 -7.94 10.73
C GLN A 33 -9.73 -6.92 11.80
N ARG A 34 -8.47 -6.93 12.25
CA ARG A 34 -7.98 -6.00 13.29
C ARG A 34 -7.71 -4.60 12.75
N VAL A 35 -7.20 -4.48 11.52
CA VAL A 35 -6.93 -3.19 10.88
C VAL A 35 -8.23 -2.50 10.43
N GLN A 36 -9.23 -3.27 9.95
CA GLN A 36 -10.50 -2.72 9.48
C GLN A 36 -11.42 -2.20 10.61
N GLN A 37 -11.18 -2.59 11.86
CA GLN A 37 -11.83 -1.96 13.03
C GLN A 37 -11.38 -0.50 13.24
N PHE A 38 -10.23 -0.10 12.70
CA PHE A 38 -9.71 1.28 12.77
C PHE A 38 -10.01 2.13 11.52
N THR A 39 -10.33 1.51 10.37
CA THR A 39 -10.45 2.22 9.08
C THR A 39 -11.67 3.16 9.00
N GLY A 40 -12.69 2.95 9.82
CA GLY A 40 -13.91 3.79 9.82
C GLY A 40 -13.69 5.23 10.33
N HIS A 41 -12.72 5.44 11.22
CA HIS A 41 -12.42 6.78 11.76
C HIS A 41 -11.22 7.47 11.11
N LEU A 42 -10.28 6.72 10.52
CA LEU A 42 -9.04 7.26 9.96
C LEU A 42 -9.08 7.56 8.46
N ALA A 43 -10.08 7.07 7.71
CA ALA A 43 -10.32 7.49 6.32
C ALA A 43 -10.63 9.00 6.20
N ARG A 44 -10.87 9.68 7.32
CA ARG A 44 -11.00 11.14 7.41
C ARG A 44 -9.69 11.86 7.67
N SER A 45 -8.57 11.18 7.87
CA SER A 45 -7.31 11.81 8.25
C SER A 45 -6.16 11.35 7.34
N ASN A 46 -5.73 12.29 6.50
CA ASN A 46 -4.39 12.38 5.91
C ASN A 46 -4.15 11.99 4.45
N THR A 47 -5.20 12.03 3.62
CA THR A 47 -5.00 12.38 2.21
C THR A 47 -5.82 13.59 1.74
N MET A 48 -6.18 14.55 2.63
CA MET A 48 -6.63 15.95 2.33
C MET A 48 -7.39 16.65 3.48
N ALA A 49 -7.51 16.03 4.66
CA ALA A 49 -8.27 16.60 5.80
C ALA A 49 -7.73 17.95 6.33
N ASN A 50 -6.43 18.22 6.14
CA ASN A 50 -5.80 19.47 6.60
C ASN A 50 -6.20 20.71 5.79
N MET A 51 -6.89 20.57 4.65
CA MET A 51 -7.43 21.71 3.91
C MET A 51 -8.80 22.17 4.43
N LEU A 52 -9.59 21.26 5.02
CA LEU A 52 -10.94 21.57 5.49
C LEU A 52 -10.97 22.18 6.90
N SER A 53 -9.89 22.10 7.67
CA SER A 53 -9.82 22.61 9.05
C SER A 53 -9.20 24.01 9.18
N LYS A 54 -8.62 24.58 8.12
CA LYS A 54 -7.85 25.85 8.19
C LYS A 54 -8.68 27.13 8.02
N LYS A 55 -10.01 27.07 8.01
CA LYS A 55 -10.87 28.26 7.85
C LYS A 55 -11.53 28.79 9.14
N ASP A 56 -11.38 28.12 10.27
CA ASP A 56 -12.09 28.48 11.52
C ASP A 56 -11.15 28.98 12.62
N ALA A 57 -10.15 29.79 12.26
CA ALA A 57 -9.38 30.55 13.25
C ALA A 57 -8.87 31.86 12.64
N HIS A 58 -9.67 32.93 12.77
CA HIS A 58 -9.23 34.24 13.23
C HIS A 58 -10.38 35.24 13.11
N ASP A 59 -10.92 35.65 14.25
CA ASP A 59 -11.72 36.86 14.39
C ASP A 59 -10.88 37.85 15.21
N ALA A 60 -10.38 38.90 14.55
CA ALA A 60 -9.87 40.16 15.12
C ALA A 60 -9.41 41.13 14.01
N GLN A 61 -10.33 42.04 13.64
CA GLN A 61 -10.24 43.42 13.10
C GLN A 61 -9.02 44.00 12.32
N PRO A 62 -9.24 45.06 11.51
CA PRO A 62 -8.64 45.22 10.18
C PRO A 62 -7.47 46.21 10.11
N SER A 63 -6.58 46.07 9.11
CA SER A 63 -6.20 47.16 8.20
C SER A 63 -5.01 46.83 7.27
N ARG A 64 -5.10 47.43 6.06
CA ARG A 64 -4.10 47.64 4.99
C ARG A 64 -3.86 46.49 4.00
N GLU A 65 -4.31 46.74 2.77
CA GLU A 65 -3.95 46.03 1.56
C GLU A 65 -2.43 46.06 1.31
N PRO A 66 -1.89 44.94 0.82
CA PRO A 66 -0.98 45.03 -0.32
C PRO A 66 -1.38 44.04 -1.42
N THR A 67 -1.53 44.59 -2.63
CA THR A 67 -1.46 43.95 -3.96
C THR A 67 -1.40 42.42 -3.97
N ALA A 68 -2.54 41.81 -4.31
CA ALA A 68 -2.69 40.38 -4.53
C ALA A 68 -1.79 39.89 -5.67
N ARG A 69 -0.68 39.22 -5.32
CA ARG A 69 -0.17 38.14 -6.17
C ARG A 69 -1.14 36.98 -6.00
N GLN A 70 -1.87 36.63 -7.06
CA GLN A 70 -2.74 35.45 -7.07
C GLN A 70 -1.90 34.23 -6.69
N ALA A 71 -2.24 33.60 -5.56
CA ALA A 71 -1.65 32.32 -5.17
C ALA A 71 -2.02 31.25 -6.21
N PRO A 72 -1.12 30.31 -6.54
CA PRO A 72 -1.43 29.29 -7.54
C PRO A 72 -2.62 28.44 -7.08
N ALA A 73 -3.56 28.20 -8.00
CA ALA A 73 -4.90 27.65 -7.75
C ALA A 73 -4.97 26.14 -7.45
N GLY A 74 -3.89 25.52 -6.96
CA GLY A 74 -3.85 24.07 -6.74
C GLY A 74 -2.60 23.60 -6.02
N THR A 75 -2.62 22.35 -5.54
CA THR A 75 -1.44 21.67 -4.98
C THR A 75 -0.91 20.68 -6.01
N ASP A 76 0.31 20.91 -6.52
CA ASP A 76 0.95 20.00 -7.46
C ASP A 76 1.85 18.99 -6.74
N VAL A 77 1.37 17.75 -6.64
CA VAL A 77 2.09 16.62 -6.02
C VAL A 77 3.22 16.09 -6.91
N ASP A 78 3.21 16.44 -8.20
CA ASP A 78 4.23 16.05 -9.18
C ASP A 78 5.34 17.09 -9.33
N SER A 79 5.30 18.18 -8.55
CA SER A 79 6.38 19.15 -8.50
C SER A 79 7.68 18.49 -8.02
N PRO A 80 8.84 18.83 -8.61
CA PRO A 80 10.13 18.31 -8.17
C PRO A 80 10.34 18.57 -6.67
N VAL A 81 10.81 17.53 -5.98
CA VAL A 81 11.22 17.61 -4.57
C VAL A 81 12.70 17.36 -4.52
N GLU A 82 13.45 18.24 -3.87
CA GLU A 82 14.87 18.06 -3.65
C GLU A 82 15.11 16.89 -2.68
N ASP A 83 15.96 15.95 -3.08
CA ASP A 83 16.35 14.82 -2.24
C ASP A 83 17.51 15.21 -1.30
N VAL A 84 17.19 16.02 -0.30
CA VAL A 84 18.15 16.55 0.68
C VAL A 84 18.87 15.46 1.50
N GLU A 85 18.34 14.23 1.48
CA GLU A 85 18.86 13.08 2.22
C GLU A 85 19.58 12.07 1.31
N ASN A 86 19.68 12.35 0.00
CA ASN A 86 20.31 11.48 -1.01
C ASN A 86 19.80 10.03 -0.94
N GLN A 87 18.48 9.88 -0.81
CA GLN A 87 17.81 8.59 -0.67
C GLN A 87 17.69 7.84 -1.99
N LEU A 88 17.72 8.57 -3.11
CA LEU A 88 17.57 8.03 -4.45
C LEU A 88 18.89 8.09 -5.22
N PRO A 89 19.27 7.02 -5.92
CA PRO A 89 20.35 7.06 -6.90
C PRO A 89 19.94 7.96 -8.08
N PRO A 90 20.92 8.45 -8.88
CA PRO A 90 20.62 9.19 -10.08
C PRO A 90 19.80 8.34 -11.07
N PHE A 91 19.00 9.02 -11.89
CA PHE A 91 18.33 8.36 -13.00
C PHE A 91 19.37 7.78 -13.99
N PRO A 92 19.11 6.62 -14.60
CA PRO A 92 19.93 6.11 -15.67
C PRO A 92 20.05 7.13 -16.81
N ASN A 93 21.24 7.27 -17.37
CA ASN A 93 21.51 8.12 -18.52
C ASN A 93 22.37 7.36 -19.55
N PRO A 94 21.85 7.04 -20.76
CA PRO A 94 20.50 7.35 -21.24
C PRO A 94 19.40 6.57 -20.48
N LEU A 95 18.16 7.05 -20.56
CA LEU A 95 17.01 6.31 -20.05
C LEU A 95 16.87 4.98 -20.79
N PRO A 96 16.53 3.88 -20.09
CA PRO A 96 16.35 2.58 -20.71
C PRO A 96 15.12 2.60 -21.63
N THR A 97 15.20 1.87 -22.75
CA THR A 97 14.04 1.60 -23.59
C THR A 97 13.09 0.67 -22.84
N PRO A 98 11.83 1.06 -22.58
CA PRO A 98 10.88 0.18 -21.91
C PRO A 98 10.54 -1.05 -22.75
N HIS A 99 10.26 -2.16 -22.09
CA HIS A 99 9.72 -3.35 -22.71
C HIS A 99 8.37 -3.02 -23.40
N LYS A 100 8.09 -3.63 -24.56
CA LYS A 100 6.85 -3.37 -25.34
C LYS A 100 5.55 -3.57 -24.53
N ASP A 101 5.60 -4.50 -23.58
CA ASP A 101 4.50 -4.83 -22.69
C ASP A 101 4.51 -4.11 -21.34
N PHE A 102 5.53 -3.30 -21.06
CA PHE A 102 5.56 -2.49 -19.85
C PHE A 102 4.40 -1.48 -19.87
N ARG A 103 3.75 -1.31 -18.72
CA ARG A 103 2.68 -0.32 -18.52
C ARG A 103 2.93 0.45 -17.24
N HIS A 104 3.01 1.78 -17.33
CA HIS A 104 3.05 2.67 -16.16
C HIS A 104 1.67 3.31 -16.01
N CYS A 105 0.89 2.83 -15.04
CA CYS A 105 -0.48 3.28 -14.81
C CYS A 105 -0.54 4.32 -13.70
N LEU A 106 -1.26 5.41 -13.97
CA LEU A 106 -1.52 6.52 -13.05
C LEU A 106 -3.05 6.69 -12.89
N PRO A 107 -3.54 7.11 -11.72
CA PRO A 107 -4.94 7.48 -11.55
C PRO A 107 -5.30 8.69 -12.43
N LEU A 108 -6.57 8.92 -12.80
CA LEU A 108 -7.78 8.20 -12.37
C LEU A 108 -8.24 7.11 -13.37
N LYS A 109 -7.49 6.91 -14.46
CA LYS A 109 -7.84 5.87 -15.45
C LYS A 109 -7.72 4.51 -14.78
N ARG A 110 -8.70 3.62 -15.01
CA ARG A 110 -8.64 2.24 -14.50
C ARG A 110 -7.29 1.63 -14.92
N PRO A 111 -6.53 1.01 -14.01
CA PRO A 111 -5.22 0.50 -14.36
C PRO A 111 -5.33 -0.65 -15.37
N GLU A 112 -4.42 -0.67 -16.34
CA GLU A 112 -4.29 -1.74 -17.32
C GLU A 112 -3.29 -2.78 -16.79
N PHE A 113 -3.77 -3.99 -16.51
CA PHE A 113 -2.95 -5.03 -15.93
C PHE A 113 -2.35 -5.98 -16.98
N ARG A 114 -1.08 -6.29 -16.79
CA ARG A 114 -0.38 -7.46 -17.31
C ARG A 114 -0.52 -8.65 -16.36
N LYS A 115 -0.02 -9.81 -16.76
CA LYS A 115 -0.05 -11.01 -15.90
C LYS A 115 0.63 -10.78 -14.56
N PHE A 116 1.70 -9.98 -14.55
CA PHE A 116 2.41 -9.54 -13.36
C PHE A 116 2.31 -8.02 -13.19
N SER A 117 2.14 -7.59 -11.94
CA SER A 117 1.95 -6.19 -11.59
C SER A 117 2.59 -5.81 -10.26
N VAL A 118 3.13 -4.59 -10.20
CA VAL A 118 3.73 -3.98 -9.01
C VAL A 118 2.93 -2.74 -8.63
N PHE A 119 2.60 -2.58 -7.35
CA PHE A 119 2.07 -1.34 -6.80
C PHE A 119 3.16 -0.61 -6.01
N THR A 120 3.33 0.69 -6.26
CA THR A 120 4.33 1.54 -5.60
C THR A 120 3.72 2.26 -4.40
N ALA A 121 3.51 1.51 -3.31
CA ALA A 121 3.04 2.05 -2.03
C ALA A 121 4.19 2.77 -1.31
N GLY A 122 3.89 3.77 -0.50
CA GLY A 122 4.96 4.51 0.18
C GLY A 122 4.68 5.99 0.31
N SER A 123 5.74 6.70 0.70
CA SER A 123 5.71 8.14 0.92
C SER A 123 5.32 8.89 -0.36
N ILE A 124 4.27 9.70 -0.24
CA ILE A 124 3.89 10.77 -1.17
C ILE A 124 3.72 12.07 -0.36
N GLU A 125 2.96 11.98 0.73
CA GLU A 125 2.69 13.04 1.71
C GLU A 125 2.43 14.40 1.06
N MET A 126 1.42 14.47 0.18
CA MET A 126 1.03 15.70 -0.53
C MET A 126 2.16 16.35 -1.33
N GLY A 127 3.05 15.53 -1.88
CA GLY A 127 4.16 16.02 -2.70
C GLY A 127 5.39 16.40 -1.88
N LYS A 128 5.45 16.13 -0.57
CA LYS A 128 6.66 16.33 0.22
C LYS A 128 7.71 15.26 0.02
N ALA A 129 7.30 14.04 -0.32
CA ALA A 129 8.24 12.94 -0.50
C ALA A 129 9.01 13.08 -1.81
N VAL A 130 10.27 12.66 -1.83
CA VAL A 130 11.08 12.51 -3.04
C VAL A 130 10.34 11.69 -4.10
N GLN A 131 10.56 11.97 -5.38
CA GLN A 131 9.81 11.36 -6.48
C GLN A 131 10.29 9.94 -6.85
N TRP A 132 10.35 9.07 -5.85
CA TRP A 132 10.88 7.71 -5.96
C TRP A 132 10.03 6.82 -6.88
N GLN A 133 8.72 7.07 -7.01
CA GLN A 133 7.83 6.24 -7.84
C GLN A 133 8.21 6.31 -9.33
N LYS A 134 8.62 7.49 -9.82
CA LYS A 134 9.07 7.68 -11.20
C LYS A 134 10.35 6.88 -11.46
N LEU A 135 11.30 6.95 -10.54
CA LEU A 135 12.55 6.19 -10.63
C LEU A 135 12.28 4.68 -10.56
N MET A 136 11.38 4.23 -9.69
CA MET A 136 11.00 2.82 -9.59
C MET A 136 10.37 2.30 -10.90
N ALA A 137 9.50 3.09 -11.53
CA ALA A 137 8.93 2.76 -12.83
C ALA A 137 10.01 2.63 -13.92
N VAL A 138 11.02 3.51 -13.92
CA VAL A 138 12.19 3.41 -14.83
C VAL A 138 13.03 2.17 -14.54
N ARG A 139 13.32 1.87 -13.27
CA ARG A 139 14.13 0.71 -12.89
C ARG A 139 13.47 -0.61 -13.29
N LEU A 140 12.14 -0.67 -13.28
CA LEU A 140 11.36 -1.84 -13.69
C LEU A 140 10.90 -1.83 -15.15
N SER A 141 11.22 -0.79 -15.94
CA SER A 141 10.64 -0.60 -17.28
C SER A 141 11.07 -1.67 -18.29
N HIS A 142 12.17 -2.37 -18.01
CA HIS A 142 12.69 -3.46 -18.82
C HIS A 142 11.86 -4.76 -18.71
N LEU A 143 10.88 -4.82 -17.79
CA LEU A 143 10.06 -6.00 -17.54
C LEU A 143 8.69 -5.92 -18.25
N PRO A 144 8.11 -7.05 -18.68
CA PRO A 144 6.79 -7.12 -19.32
C PRO A 144 5.61 -7.00 -18.32
N ILE A 145 5.63 -6.00 -17.42
CA ILE A 145 4.71 -5.89 -16.28
C ILE A 145 3.91 -4.58 -16.27
N THR A 146 2.91 -4.52 -15.40
CA THR A 146 2.25 -3.25 -15.01
C THR A 146 2.87 -2.70 -13.73
N VAL A 147 3.25 -1.42 -13.73
CA VAL A 147 3.57 -0.64 -12.52
C VAL A 147 2.45 0.34 -12.26
N ASN A 148 1.74 0.15 -11.15
CA ASN A 148 0.71 1.05 -10.64
C ASN A 148 1.35 2.09 -9.72
N ASN A 149 1.28 3.34 -10.14
CA ASN A 149 1.82 4.48 -9.40
C ASN A 149 0.67 5.36 -8.87
N PRO A 150 0.41 5.36 -7.55
CA PRO A 150 -0.68 6.15 -6.98
C PRO A 150 -0.38 7.66 -6.94
N ARG A 151 0.89 8.07 -7.10
CA ARG A 151 1.27 9.48 -7.11
C ARG A 151 0.70 10.16 -8.34
N ARG A 152 -0.26 11.06 -8.13
CA ARG A 152 -0.92 11.87 -9.15
C ARG A 152 -0.75 13.36 -8.86
N GLY A 153 -0.30 14.10 -9.86
CA GLY A 153 -0.18 15.56 -9.84
C GLY A 153 -1.50 16.29 -10.05
N HIS A 154 -1.50 17.52 -9.55
CA HIS A 154 -2.59 18.49 -9.51
C HIS A 154 -3.87 18.10 -8.75
N TRP A 155 -4.01 18.69 -7.56
CA TRP A 155 -5.29 18.87 -6.88
C TRP A 155 -5.80 20.28 -7.13
N ASP A 156 -6.99 20.39 -7.69
CA ASP A 156 -7.65 21.67 -7.92
C ASP A 156 -8.28 22.15 -6.61
N ASN A 157 -7.65 23.17 -6.00
CA ASN A 157 -8.10 23.75 -4.73
C ASN A 157 -9.34 24.63 -4.91
N SER A 158 -9.77 24.88 -6.15
CA SER A 158 -10.97 25.65 -6.48
C SER A 158 -12.25 24.80 -6.53
N LEU A 159 -12.12 23.47 -6.44
CA LEU A 159 -13.27 22.57 -6.42
C LEU A 159 -14.19 22.85 -5.22
N SER A 160 -15.49 22.67 -5.46
CA SER A 160 -16.47 22.63 -4.37
C SER A 160 -16.14 21.46 -3.43
N LYS A 161 -16.62 21.53 -2.17
CA LYS A 161 -16.41 20.45 -1.19
C LYS A 161 -16.88 19.09 -1.72
N ASP A 162 -18.02 19.05 -2.40
CA ASP A 162 -18.59 17.82 -2.97
C ASP A 162 -17.76 17.30 -4.14
N ALA A 163 -17.31 18.17 -5.04
CA ALA A 163 -16.47 17.77 -6.16
C ALA A 163 -15.10 17.25 -5.70
N ALA A 164 -14.47 17.91 -4.72
CA ALA A 164 -13.23 17.44 -4.11
C ALA A 164 -13.40 16.09 -3.40
N ALA A 165 -14.55 15.87 -2.74
CA ALA A 165 -14.86 14.58 -2.12
C ALA A 165 -15.03 13.46 -3.16
N GLU A 166 -15.67 13.73 -4.30
CA GLU A 166 -15.80 12.74 -5.39
C GLU A 166 -14.46 12.42 -6.05
N GLU A 167 -13.59 13.41 -6.24
CA GLU A 167 -12.24 13.18 -6.77
C GLU A 167 -11.40 12.34 -5.79
N LEU A 168 -11.47 12.64 -4.50
CA LEU A 168 -10.84 11.85 -3.45
C LEU A 168 -11.36 10.40 -3.42
N LYS A 169 -12.67 10.20 -3.54
CA LYS A 169 -13.25 8.85 -3.62
C LYS A 169 -12.72 8.06 -4.81
N LYS A 170 -12.61 8.70 -5.98
CA LYS A 170 -12.06 8.06 -7.19
C LYS A 170 -10.60 7.67 -7.01
N GLN A 171 -9.79 8.54 -6.41
CA GLN A 171 -8.39 8.25 -6.08
C GLN A 171 -8.28 7.06 -5.13
N ILE A 172 -9.00 7.08 -4.00
CA ILE A 172 -8.97 6.01 -3.00
C ILE A 172 -9.47 4.69 -3.61
N ALA A 173 -10.56 4.72 -4.39
CA ALA A 173 -11.08 3.53 -5.06
C ALA A 173 -10.07 2.94 -6.05
N TRP A 174 -9.35 3.79 -6.78
CA TRP A 174 -8.27 3.36 -7.68
C TRP A 174 -7.13 2.70 -6.90
N GLU A 175 -6.67 3.31 -5.81
CA GLU A 175 -5.58 2.80 -4.97
C GLU A 175 -5.92 1.46 -4.35
N LEU A 176 -7.11 1.34 -3.75
CA LEU A 176 -7.58 0.09 -3.16
C LEU A 176 -7.69 -1.02 -4.21
N TYR A 177 -8.27 -0.72 -5.37
CA TYR A 177 -8.38 -1.68 -6.47
C TYR A 177 -6.99 -2.13 -6.95
N ALA A 178 -6.08 -1.20 -7.19
CA ALA A 178 -4.74 -1.52 -7.67
C ALA A 178 -3.91 -2.29 -6.62
N LEU A 179 -4.01 -1.93 -5.34
CA LEU A 179 -3.40 -2.68 -4.23
C LEU A 179 -3.91 -4.11 -4.18
N GLU A 180 -5.22 -4.31 -4.30
CA GLU A 180 -5.85 -5.64 -4.30
C GLU A 180 -5.39 -6.50 -5.48
N GLN A 181 -5.32 -5.91 -6.67
CA GLN A 181 -4.94 -6.62 -7.89
C GLN A 181 -3.42 -6.82 -8.05
N ALA A 182 -2.57 -6.11 -7.32
CA ALA A 182 -1.12 -6.22 -7.45
C ALA A 182 -0.57 -7.62 -7.11
N ASP A 183 0.44 -8.08 -7.86
CA ASP A 183 1.22 -9.29 -7.55
C ASP A 183 2.27 -8.99 -6.49
N VAL A 184 2.88 -7.81 -6.57
CA VAL A 184 3.86 -7.31 -5.59
C VAL A 184 3.49 -5.88 -5.19
N ILE A 185 3.63 -5.57 -3.90
CA ILE A 185 3.52 -4.21 -3.38
C ILE A 185 4.88 -3.84 -2.83
N CYS A 186 5.53 -2.82 -3.42
CA CYS A 186 6.72 -2.26 -2.81
C CYS A 186 6.34 -1.08 -1.93
N PHE A 187 6.98 -0.99 -0.77
CA PHE A 187 6.86 0.11 0.17
C PHE A 187 8.18 0.87 0.21
N PHE A 188 8.14 2.18 0.04
CA PHE A 188 9.29 3.06 0.28
C PHE A 188 8.92 4.11 1.34
N PHE A 189 9.73 4.21 2.39
CA PHE A 189 9.60 5.20 3.45
C PHE A 189 10.67 6.29 3.32
N ASP A 190 10.24 7.48 2.91
CA ASP A 190 11.06 8.69 2.86
C ASP A 190 11.34 9.19 4.28
N VAL A 191 12.63 9.33 4.62
CA VAL A 191 13.09 9.73 5.97
C VAL A 191 12.63 11.12 6.38
N THR A 192 12.25 11.97 5.44
CA THR A 192 11.75 13.34 5.66
C THR A 192 10.23 13.41 5.90
N THR A 193 9.55 12.26 5.87
CA THR A 193 8.09 12.15 5.95
C THR A 193 7.62 11.40 7.19
N ILE A 194 6.32 11.51 7.52
CA ILE A 194 5.69 10.75 8.61
C ILE A 194 4.96 9.50 8.09
N SER A 195 4.46 9.55 6.85
CA SER A 195 3.87 8.40 6.13
C SER A 195 2.83 7.56 6.92
N PRO A 196 1.80 8.17 7.55
CA PRO A 196 0.85 7.45 8.40
C PRO A 196 -0.05 6.47 7.63
N VAL A 197 -0.50 6.84 6.42
CA VAL A 197 -1.31 5.96 5.56
C VAL A 197 -0.47 4.77 5.09
N THR A 198 0.80 5.01 4.72
CA THR A 198 1.73 3.94 4.35
C THR A 198 1.95 2.93 5.48
N LEU A 199 2.05 3.37 6.74
CA LEU A 199 2.15 2.47 7.89
C LEU A 199 0.88 1.63 8.08
N LEU A 200 -0.29 2.22 7.85
CA LEU A 200 -1.58 1.51 7.87
C LEU A 200 -1.64 0.44 6.77
N GLU A 201 -1.28 0.80 5.54
CA GLU A 201 -1.24 -0.11 4.39
C GLU A 201 -0.25 -1.26 4.61
N LEU A 202 0.93 -0.97 5.17
CA LEU A 202 1.89 -2.01 5.55
C LEU A 202 1.25 -3.01 6.52
N GLY A 203 0.56 -2.53 7.56
CA GLY A 203 -0.16 -3.39 8.49
C GLY A 203 -1.27 -4.23 7.81
N LEU A 204 -2.01 -3.62 6.87
CA LEU A 204 -3.08 -4.30 6.14
C LEU A 204 -2.56 -5.44 5.25
N TRP A 205 -1.37 -5.27 4.67
CA TRP A 205 -0.77 -6.21 3.72
C TRP A 205 0.35 -7.08 4.32
N ALA A 206 0.71 -6.89 5.59
CA ALA A 206 1.84 -7.55 6.26
C ALA A 206 1.88 -9.08 6.06
N ALA A 207 0.74 -9.75 6.23
CA ALA A 207 0.64 -11.20 6.12
C ALA A 207 0.38 -11.72 4.68
N SER A 208 0.31 -10.83 3.69
CA SER A 208 -0.18 -11.18 2.34
C SER A 208 0.81 -11.98 1.47
N GLY A 209 2.10 -12.01 1.85
CA GLY A 209 3.15 -12.64 1.06
C GLY A 209 3.41 -11.96 -0.30
N LYS A 210 3.00 -10.70 -0.47
CA LYS A 210 3.27 -9.91 -1.70
C LYS A 210 4.05 -8.62 -1.49
N ILE A 211 4.51 -8.36 -0.27
CA ILE A 211 5.15 -7.08 0.07
C ILE A 211 6.66 -7.16 0.09
N VAL A 212 7.29 -6.07 -0.32
CA VAL A 212 8.72 -5.78 -0.16
C VAL A 212 8.84 -4.38 0.42
N VAL A 213 9.69 -4.17 1.42
CA VAL A 213 9.81 -2.89 2.14
C VAL A 213 11.22 -2.33 2.01
N CYS A 214 11.32 -1.04 1.65
CA CYS A 214 12.51 -0.22 1.77
C CYS A 214 12.29 0.83 2.86
N CYS A 215 13.10 0.78 3.91
CA CYS A 215 13.00 1.73 5.01
C CYS A 215 14.40 1.97 5.60
N ALA A 216 14.92 3.18 5.39
CA ALA A 216 16.23 3.55 5.91
C ALA A 216 16.19 3.63 7.45
N PRO A 217 17.31 3.32 8.15
CA PRO A 217 17.38 3.40 9.61
C PRO A 217 16.98 4.77 10.19
N LYS A 218 17.21 5.85 9.42
CA LYS A 218 16.92 7.25 9.80
C LYS A 218 15.41 7.58 9.83
N TYR A 219 14.54 6.76 9.22
CA TYR A 219 13.10 6.99 9.28
C TYR A 219 12.56 6.89 10.72
N HIS A 220 11.69 7.82 11.14
CA HIS A 220 11.26 8.00 12.54
C HIS A 220 10.55 6.80 13.19
N ARG A 221 10.09 5.83 12.39
CA ARG A 221 9.50 4.55 12.85
C ARG A 221 10.23 3.33 12.29
N SER A 222 11.48 3.46 11.85
CA SER A 222 12.25 2.37 11.24
C SER A 222 12.26 1.09 12.10
N GLY A 223 12.43 1.22 13.42
CA GLY A 223 12.36 0.09 14.35
C GLY A 223 11.01 -0.66 14.33
N ASN A 224 9.89 0.08 14.29
CA ASN A 224 8.55 -0.53 14.22
C ASN A 224 8.34 -1.26 12.89
N VAL A 225 8.77 -0.63 11.79
CA VAL A 225 8.68 -1.21 10.45
C VAL A 225 9.52 -2.49 10.36
N LYS A 226 10.79 -2.45 10.81
CA LYS A 226 11.71 -3.59 10.77
C LYS A 226 11.19 -4.77 11.58
N ILE A 227 10.80 -4.56 12.84
CA ILE A 227 10.28 -5.62 13.72
C ILE A 227 9.00 -6.25 13.14
N THR A 228 8.12 -5.42 12.56
CA THR A 228 6.90 -5.92 11.90
C THR A 228 7.25 -6.76 10.67
N CYS A 229 8.21 -6.32 9.85
CA CYS A 229 8.65 -7.07 8.67
C CYS A 229 9.27 -8.43 9.08
N GLU A 230 10.12 -8.45 10.09
CA GLU A 230 10.70 -9.67 10.65
C GLU A 230 9.61 -10.63 11.16
N HIS A 231 8.62 -10.12 11.89
CA HIS A 231 7.52 -10.92 12.42
C HIS A 231 6.70 -11.63 11.34
N TYR A 232 6.47 -10.95 10.20
CA TYR A 232 5.68 -11.49 9.09
C TYR A 232 6.52 -12.12 7.96
N GLY A 233 7.86 -12.16 8.09
CA GLY A 233 8.75 -12.68 7.06
C GLY A 233 8.77 -11.83 5.78
N VAL A 234 8.57 -10.52 5.90
CA VAL A 234 8.54 -9.57 4.78
C VAL A 234 9.97 -9.20 4.39
N PRO A 235 10.37 -9.34 3.11
CA PRO A 235 11.65 -8.84 2.62
C PRO A 235 11.82 -7.34 2.90
N PHE A 236 12.95 -7.00 3.53
CA PHE A 236 13.26 -5.67 4.02
C PHE A 236 14.65 -5.24 3.54
N VAL A 237 14.73 -4.07 2.91
CA VAL A 237 15.98 -3.44 2.46
C VAL A 237 16.09 -2.04 3.05
N THR A 238 17.31 -1.49 3.07
CA THR A 238 17.56 -0.20 3.74
C THR A 238 17.81 0.94 2.76
N THR A 239 18.05 0.63 1.49
CA THR A 239 18.34 1.62 0.45
C THR A 239 17.42 1.43 -0.76
N PHE A 240 17.17 2.52 -1.49
CA PHE A 240 16.39 2.44 -2.72
C PHE A 240 17.07 1.57 -3.78
N ASP A 241 18.41 1.57 -3.87
CA ASP A 241 19.13 0.79 -4.89
C ASP A 241 18.88 -0.72 -4.80
N GLU A 242 18.64 -1.23 -3.59
CA GLU A 242 18.31 -2.64 -3.35
C GLU A 242 16.85 -2.97 -3.68
N LEU A 243 15.95 -1.98 -3.66
CA LEU A 243 14.50 -2.19 -3.75
C LEU A 243 14.05 -2.78 -5.11
N PRO A 244 14.51 -2.30 -6.29
CA PRO A 244 14.17 -2.91 -7.57
C PRO A 244 14.54 -4.40 -7.64
N GLY A 245 15.73 -4.76 -7.18
CA GLY A 245 16.20 -6.16 -7.17
C GLY A 245 15.37 -7.05 -6.24
N ALA A 246 14.98 -6.53 -5.07
CA ALA A 246 14.09 -7.25 -4.16
C ALA A 246 12.67 -7.45 -4.73
N VAL A 247 12.14 -6.47 -5.46
CA VAL A 247 10.86 -6.59 -6.17
C VAL A 247 10.95 -7.60 -7.30
N GLU A 248 12.00 -7.57 -8.12
CA GLU A 248 12.24 -8.55 -9.17
C GLU A 248 12.34 -9.97 -8.62
N LYS A 249 13.05 -10.14 -7.50
CA LYS A 249 13.12 -11.44 -6.82
C LYS A 249 11.73 -11.92 -6.40
N MET A 250 10.92 -11.05 -5.79
CA MET A 250 9.53 -11.40 -5.40
C MET A 250 8.66 -11.75 -6.62
N LEU A 251 8.83 -11.07 -7.75
CA LEU A 251 8.12 -11.40 -9.00
C LEU A 251 8.51 -12.79 -9.50
N LYS A 252 9.80 -13.14 -9.46
CA LYS A 252 10.31 -14.49 -9.80
C LYS A 252 9.77 -15.55 -8.86
N ASP A 253 9.76 -15.28 -7.55
CA ASP A 253 9.19 -16.18 -6.53
C ASP A 253 7.68 -16.40 -6.76
N LYS A 254 6.99 -15.45 -7.39
CA LYS A 254 5.58 -15.57 -7.83
C LYS A 254 5.40 -16.23 -9.20
N GLY A 255 6.46 -16.78 -9.78
CA GLY A 255 6.44 -17.54 -11.02
C GLY A 255 6.63 -16.69 -12.28
N MET A 256 7.14 -15.45 -12.16
CA MET A 256 7.57 -14.70 -13.34
C MET A 256 8.86 -15.32 -13.88
N ALA A 257 8.82 -15.77 -15.13
CA ALA A 257 9.98 -16.28 -15.86
C ALA A 257 10.03 -15.59 -17.22
N LEU A 258 11.23 -15.15 -17.61
CA LEU A 258 11.47 -14.44 -18.86
C LEU A 258 12.33 -15.30 -19.79
N ASP A 259 12.13 -15.17 -21.10
CA ASP A 259 12.99 -15.78 -22.10
C ASP A 259 14.27 -14.94 -22.34
N ALA A 260 15.09 -15.35 -23.31
CA ALA A 260 16.34 -14.66 -23.65
C ALA A 260 16.13 -13.23 -24.19
N ASN A 261 14.92 -12.88 -24.63
CA ASN A 261 14.57 -11.55 -25.14
C ASN A 261 13.94 -10.66 -24.07
N GLY A 262 13.74 -11.18 -22.84
CA GLY A 262 13.05 -10.47 -21.76
C GLY A 262 11.52 -10.55 -21.84
N ASP A 263 10.98 -11.34 -22.77
CA ASP A 263 9.55 -11.59 -22.90
C ASP A 263 9.08 -12.60 -21.86
N LEU A 264 7.82 -12.51 -21.43
CA LEU A 264 7.26 -13.44 -20.45
C LEU A 264 7.11 -14.85 -21.06
N ILE A 265 7.58 -15.88 -20.36
CA ILE A 265 7.34 -17.27 -20.77
C ILE A 265 5.85 -17.60 -20.55
N GLY A 266 5.11 -17.70 -21.65
CA GLY A 266 3.67 -17.95 -21.68
C GLY A 266 2.83 -16.68 -21.86
N PRO A 267 1.48 -16.77 -21.76
CA PRO A 267 0.62 -15.64 -22.04
C PRO A 267 0.78 -14.52 -21.00
N ASN A 268 0.93 -13.28 -21.46
CA ASN A 268 0.96 -12.08 -20.61
C ASN A 268 -0.44 -11.48 -20.42
N THR A 269 -1.41 -12.33 -20.06
CA THR A 269 -2.80 -11.93 -19.87
C THR A 269 -3.16 -11.85 -18.40
N TRP A 270 -3.78 -10.73 -18.02
CA TRP A 270 -4.28 -10.53 -16.66
C TRP A 270 -5.59 -11.28 -16.44
N LYS A 271 -5.77 -11.79 -15.20
CA LYS A 271 -7.04 -12.30 -14.69
C LYS A 271 -7.33 -11.60 -13.38
N GLU A 272 -8.54 -11.07 -13.24
CA GLU A 272 -8.95 -10.36 -12.04
C GLU A 272 -8.91 -11.27 -10.81
N LYS A 273 -8.20 -10.83 -9.78
CA LYS A 273 -8.06 -11.53 -8.50
C LYS A 273 -9.32 -11.28 -7.67
N LYS A 274 -9.94 -12.37 -7.20
CA LYS A 274 -11.07 -12.28 -6.28
C LYS A 274 -10.57 -11.80 -4.92
N VAL A 275 -11.21 -10.76 -4.39
CA VAL A 275 -10.95 -10.28 -3.04
C VAL A 275 -11.97 -10.91 -2.11
N GLU A 276 -11.50 -11.71 -1.16
CA GLU A 276 -12.35 -12.20 -0.08
C GLU A 276 -12.80 -11.01 0.77
N LYS A 277 -14.04 -10.57 0.57
CA LYS A 277 -14.67 -9.56 1.43
C LYS A 277 -14.87 -10.19 2.80
N VAL A 278 -14.31 -9.57 3.83
CA VAL A 278 -14.62 -9.94 5.22
C VAL A 278 -16.06 -9.50 5.50
N VAL A 279 -16.98 -10.47 5.54
CA VAL A 279 -18.37 -10.21 5.95
C VAL A 279 -18.41 -10.15 7.47
N PHE A 280 -18.73 -8.98 8.01
CA PHE A 280 -19.01 -8.84 9.43
C PHE A 280 -20.32 -9.56 9.73
N LYS A 281 -20.27 -10.60 10.57
CA LYS A 281 -21.46 -11.01 11.31
C LYS A 281 -21.65 -9.97 12.39
N THR A 282 -22.74 -9.21 12.31
CA THR A 282 -23.21 -8.37 13.41
C THR A 282 -23.27 -9.24 14.66
N VAL A 283 -22.54 -8.85 15.71
CA VAL A 283 -22.65 -9.45 17.05
C VAL A 283 -23.81 -8.78 17.76
#